data_AF-K2C1D3-F1
#
_entry.id   AF-K2C1D3-F1
#
_cell.length_a   1.000
_cell.length_b   1.000
_cell.length_c   1.000
_cell.angle_alpha   90.00
_cell.angle_beta   90.00
_cell.angle_gamma   90.00
#
_symmetry.space_group_name_H-M   'P 1'
#
loop_
_entity.id
_entity.type
_entity.pdbx_description
1 polymer ?
#
loop_
_entity_poly.entity_id
_entity_poly.type
_entity_poly.pdbx_seq_one_letter_code
_entity_poly.pdbx_strand_id
1 'polypeptide(L)' 'MQIAQDTDDSFYKIKCYEKSHIQINEMNYDTSLILSPEKLIAPWEVDLQKLSVHDFELIQALNPKIFLLGTGEKAL' A
#
# COMPACT_ATOMS: atom_id res chain seq x y z
N MET A 1 -27.30 21.09 8.79
CA MET A 1 -26.73 19.76 8.48
C MET A 1 -25.32 19.73 9.04
N GLN A 2 -25.00 18.76 9.89
CA GLN A 2 -23.66 18.56 10.45
C GLN A 2 -23.18 17.21 9.95
N ILE A 3 -22.07 17.21 9.22
CA ILE A 3 -21.46 15.98 8.70
C ILE A 3 -20.58 15.47 9.83
N ALA A 4 -20.91 14.30 10.39
CA ALA A 4 -20.04 13.61 11.32
C ALA A 4 -18.89 13.00 10.53
N GLN A 5 -17.66 13.36 10.89
CA GLN A 5 -16.46 12.73 10.33
C GLN A 5 -16.35 11.35 10.96
N ASP A 6 -16.52 10.31 10.14
CA ASP A 6 -16.20 8.95 10.55
C ASP A 6 -14.66 8.84 10.64
N THR A 7 -14.15 8.69 11.87
CA THR A 7 -12.73 8.51 12.09
C THR A 7 -12.39 7.05 11.88
N ASP A 8 -11.92 6.74 10.67
CA ASP A 8 -11.33 5.45 10.35
C ASP A 8 -10.14 5.18 11.30
N ASP A 9 -10.23 4.09 12.07
CA ASP A 9 -9.26 3.65 13.09
C ASP A 9 -7.99 3.01 12.50
N SER A 10 -7.86 3.04 11.16
CA SER A 10 -6.64 2.59 10.47
C SER A 10 -5.40 3.35 10.97
N PHE A 11 -4.37 2.62 11.40
CA PHE A 11 -3.12 3.19 11.91
C PHE A 11 -2.28 3.85 10.81
N TYR A 12 -2.32 3.27 9.62
CA TYR A 12 -1.59 3.77 8.46
C TYR A 12 -2.52 4.48 7.48
N LYS A 13 -2.19 5.74 7.18
CA LYS A 13 -2.97 6.57 6.25
C LYS A 13 -2.05 7.11 5.16
N ILE A 14 -2.47 6.94 3.91
CA ILE A 14 -1.81 7.60 2.77
C ILE A 14 -2.18 9.08 2.85
N LYS A 15 -1.19 9.96 3.06
CA LYS A 15 -1.39 11.42 3.11
C LYS A 15 -1.15 12.08 1.75
N CYS A 16 -0.17 11.58 0.99
CA CYS A 16 0.22 12.13 -0.30
C CYS A 16 0.65 11.01 -1.24
N TYR A 17 0.41 11.19 -2.53
CA TYR A 17 1.00 10.38 -3.59
C TYR A 17 1.56 11.31 -4.67
N GLU A 18 2.82 11.09 -5.04
CA GLU A 18 3.47 11.75 -6.16
C GLU A 18 4.04 10.71 -7.13
N LYS A 19 4.61 11.19 -8.25
CA LYS A 19 5.16 10.34 -9.32
C LYS A 19 6.18 9.32 -8.82
N SER A 20 6.98 9.69 -7.81
CA SER A 20 8.16 8.94 -7.39
C SER A 20 8.10 8.48 -5.93
N HIS A 21 7.11 8.93 -5.16
CA HIS A 21 7.00 8.56 -3.76
C HIS A 21 5.55 8.58 -3.27
N ILE A 22 5.30 7.80 -2.24
CA ILE A 22 4.07 7.81 -1.46
C ILE A 22 4.39 8.22 -0.03
N GLN A 23 3.58 9.10 0.54
CA GLN A 23 3.68 9.48 1.93
C GLN A 23 2.63 8.72 2.75
N ILE A 24 3.12 7.89 3.68
CA ILE A 24 2.29 7.17 4.64
C ILE A 24 2.57 7.77 6.01
N ASN A 25 1.53 8.28 6.66
CA ASN A 25 1.64 9.04 7.90
C ASN A 25 2.59 10.24 7.75
N GLU A 26 3.80 10.19 8.30
CA GLU A 26 4.81 11.26 8.16
C GLU A 26 6.08 10.80 7.44
N MET A 27 6.08 9.57 6.92
CA MET A 27 7.23 8.98 6.25
C MET A 27 7.00 8.86 4.75
N ASN A 28 8.02 9.25 3.98
CA ASN A 28 8.04 9.11 2.53
C ASN A 28 8.69 7.79 2.14
N TYR A 29 8.08 7.11 1.17
CA TYR A 29 8.58 5.86 0.59
C TYR A 29 8.72 6.03 -0.91
N ASP A 30 9.92 5.80 -1.43
CA ASP A 30 10.30 5.86 -2.85
C ASP A 30 10.37 4.46 -3.50
N THR A 31 10.12 3.42 -2.72
CA THR A 31 10.15 2.01 -3.15
C THR A 31 8.79 1.34 -2.97
N SER A 32 8.60 0.22 -3.70
CA SER A 32 7.43 -0.63 -3.55
C SER A 32 7.25 -1.10 -2.10
N LEU A 33 6.01 -1.14 -1.64
CA LEU A 33 5.65 -1.53 -0.27
C LEU A 33 4.30 -2.25 -0.23
N ILE A 34 4.04 -2.97 0.85
CA ILE A 34 2.72 -3.53 1.17
C ILE A 34 2.13 -2.74 2.32
N LEU A 35 0.95 -2.16 2.08
CA LEU A 35 0.21 -1.40 3.07
C LEU A 35 -1.10 -2.11 3.42
N SER A 36 -1.35 -2.27 4.72
CA SER A 36 -2.62 -2.73 5.29
C SER A 36 -3.02 -1.81 6.45
N PRO A 37 -4.26 -1.87 6.95
CA PRO A 37 -4.72 -0.99 8.04
C PRO A 37 -3.84 -1.04 9.29
N GLU A 38 -3.27 -2.20 9.59
CA GLU A 38 -2.50 -2.47 10.82
C GLU A 38 -1.00 -2.68 10.59
N LYS A 39 -0.57 -2.98 9.36
CA LYS A 39 0.82 -3.31 9.03
C LYS A 39 1.30 -2.60 7.78
N LEU A 40 2.56 -2.19 7.83
CA LEU A 40 3.32 -1.65 6.72
C LEU A 40 4.60 -2.48 6.55
N ILE A 41 4.81 -3.01 5.35
CA ILE A 41 6.01 -3.79 5.00
C ILE A 41 6.72 -3.03 3.88
N ALA A 42 7.92 -2.54 4.18
CA ALA A 42 8.79 -1.85 3.22
C ALA A 42 10.26 -2.23 3.49
N PRO A 43 11.07 -2.51 2.45
CA PRO A 43 10.68 -2.57 1.04
C PRO A 43 9.95 -3.88 0.68
N TRP A 44 9.13 -3.84 -0.37
CA TRP A 44 8.58 -5.02 -1.07
C TRP A 44 9.33 -5.19 -2.39
N GLU A 45 10.36 -6.03 -2.39
CA GLU A 45 11.33 -6.18 -3.49
C GLU A 45 10.77 -7.03 -4.64
N VAL A 46 9.89 -6.45 -5.45
CA VAL A 46 9.26 -7.14 -6.59
C VAL A 46 9.46 -6.39 -7.90
N ASP A 47 9.65 -7.15 -8.99
CA ASP A 47 9.60 -6.64 -10.35
C ASP A 47 8.15 -6.76 -10.87
N LEU A 48 7.47 -5.63 -11.02
CA LEU A 48 6.07 -5.58 -11.47
C LEU A 48 5.85 -6.26 -12.83
N GLN A 49 6.87 -6.32 -13.70
CA GLN A 49 6.76 -6.98 -15.01
C GLN A 49 6.95 -8.49 -14.93
N LYS A 50 7.45 -9.02 -13.80
CA LYS A 50 7.76 -10.44 -13.60
C LYS A 50 7.12 -10.97 -12.32
N LEU A 51 6.01 -10.37 -11.89
CA LEU A 51 5.26 -10.83 -10.74
C LEU A 51 4.91 -12.32 -10.88
N SER A 52 5.30 -13.08 -9.87
CA SER A 52 5.07 -14.50 -9.74
C SER A 52 4.23 -14.77 -8.50
N VAL A 53 3.70 -15.98 -8.37
CA VAL A 53 2.92 -16.38 -7.19
C VAL A 53 3.74 -16.26 -5.90
N HIS A 54 5.06 -16.45 -5.97
CA HIS A 54 5.96 -16.36 -4.82
C HIS A 54 5.98 -14.96 -4.21
N ASP A 55 5.88 -13.93 -5.05
CA ASP A 55 5.88 -12.51 -4.63
C ASP A 55 4.63 -12.15 -3.79
N PHE A 56 3.58 -12.95 -3.88
CA PHE A 56 2.33 -12.79 -3.13
C PHE A 56 2.25 -13.64 -1.85
N GLU A 57 3.23 -14.49 -1.55
CA GLU A 57 3.21 -15.32 -0.34
C GLU A 57 3.16 -14.46 0.94
N LEU A 58 3.92 -13.36 0.97
CA LEU A 58 3.88 -12.38 2.06
C LEU A 58 2.49 -11.74 2.22
N ILE A 59 1.83 -11.46 1.10
CA ILE A 59 0.48 -10.88 1.08
C ILE A 59 -0.54 -11.94 1.53
N GLN A 60 -0.38 -13.20 1.11
CA GLN A 60 -1.24 -14.30 1.52
C GLN A 60 -1.16 -14.55 3.04
N ALA A 61 0.02 -14.40 3.64
CA ALA A 61 0.19 -14.50 5.09
C ALA A 61 -0.56 -13.41 5.87
N LEU A 62 -0.87 -12.27 5.24
CA LEU A 62 -1.73 -11.23 5.81
C LEU A 62 -3.23 -11.56 5.71
N ASN A 63 -3.59 -12.61 4.97
CA ASN A 63 -4.97 -13.07 4.73
C ASN A 63 -5.95 -11.94 4.36
N PRO A 64 -5.65 -11.10 3.35
CA PRO A 64 -6.52 -10.00 2.96
C PRO A 64 -7.77 -10.53 2.23
N LYS A 65 -8.91 -9.85 2.41
CA LYS A 65 -10.11 -10.09 1.60
C LYS A 65 -9.99 -9.52 0.19
N ILE A 66 -9.28 -8.39 0.07
CA ILE A 66 -9.07 -7.66 -1.18
C ILE A 66 -7.63 -7.15 -1.15
N PHE A 67 -6.94 -7.30 -2.28
CA PHE A 67 -5.62 -6.73 -2.49
C PHE A 67 -5.70 -5.71 -3.64
N LEU A 68 -5.16 -4.51 -3.42
CA LEU A 68 -5.08 -3.46 -4.43
C LEU A 68 -3.63 -3.33 -4.88
N LEU A 69 -3.35 -3.64 -6.14
CA LEU A 69 -2.03 -3.47 -6.73
C LEU A 69 -1.92 -2.10 -7.39
N GLY A 70 -1.09 -1.22 -6.83
CA GLY A 70 -0.71 0.04 -7.47
C GLY A 70 0.56 -0.15 -8.30
N THR A 71 0.48 0.04 -9.61
CA THR A 71 1.61 -0.08 -10.54
C THR A 71 2.28 1.27 -10.85
N GLY A 72 1.96 2.31 -10.07
CA GLY A 72 2.41 3.68 -10.28
C GLY A 72 1.67 4.36 -11.44
N GLU A 73 2.39 5.16 -12.23
CA GLU A 73 1.81 5.94 -13.34
C GLU A 73 1.29 5.09 -14.51
N LYS A 74 1.77 3.85 -14.64
CA LYS A 74 1.42 2.97 -15.76
C LYS A 74 0.60 1.82 -15.25
N ALA A 75 -0.59 1.62 -15.81
CA ALA A 75 -1.27 0.33 -15.73
C ALA A 75 -0.45 -0.68 -16.56
N LEU A 76 -0.24 -1.87 -15.99
CA LEU A 76 0.35 -3.02 -16.71
C LEU A 76 -0.52 -3.44 -17.90
#